data_AF-A0A963J3C8-F1
#
_entry.id   AF-A0A963J3C8-F1
#
_cell.length_a   1.000
_cell.length_b   1.000
_cell.length_c   1.000
_cell.angle_alpha   90.00
_cell.angle_beta   90.00
_cell.angle_gamma   90.00
#
_symmetry.space_group_name_H-M   'P 1'
#
loop_
_entity.id
_entity.type
_entity.pdbx_description
1 polymer ?
#
loop_
_entity_poly.entity_id
_entity_poly.type
_entity_poly.pdbx_seq_one_letter_code
_entity_poly.pdbx_strand_id
1 'polypeptide(L)'
;RISTRKPAAYLTQEAWLQGVPFYVDERTIVPRSLIAELIADGAFDDWLGEHTHHVLDLCTGNGSLAVLAAMAWPEVQVTGADISPDA
;
A
#
# COMPACT_ATOMS: atom_id res chain seq x y z
N ARG A 1 -0.27 8.47 -23.24
CA ARG A 1 0.74 9.08 -22.34
C ARG A 1 1.15 10.49 -22.76
N ILE A 2 1.70 10.73 -23.96
CA ILE A 2 2.35 12.01 -24.31
C ILE A 2 1.35 13.18 -24.39
N SER A 3 0.25 13.02 -25.11
CA SER A 3 -0.79 14.05 -25.24
C SER A 3 -1.57 14.25 -23.94
N THR A 4 -2.01 13.16 -23.31
CA THR A 4 -2.86 13.19 -22.10
C THR A 4 -2.09 13.36 -20.79
N ARG A 5 -0.76 13.23 -20.81
CA ARG A 5 0.13 13.17 -19.63
C ARG A 5 -0.28 12.12 -18.57
N LYS A 6 -1.11 11.14 -18.94
CA LYS A 6 -1.47 10.03 -18.05
C LYS A 6 -0.21 9.29 -17.58
N PRO A 7 -0.07 9.00 -16.28
CA PRO A 7 0.97 8.11 -15.76
C PRO A 7 1.02 6.80 -16.54
N ALA A 8 2.23 6.26 -16.73
CA ALA A 8 2.40 4.97 -17.43
C ALA A 8 1.68 3.84 -16.69
N ALA A 9 1.73 3.85 -15.35
CA ALA A 9 1.10 2.86 -14.49
C ALA A 9 -0.42 2.75 -14.73
N TYR A 10 -1.12 3.85 -15.00
CA TYR A 10 -2.56 3.82 -15.32
C TYR A 10 -2.85 3.26 -16.72
N LEU A 11 -1.86 3.26 -17.63
CA LEU A 11 -2.00 2.66 -18.96
C LEU A 11 -1.74 1.16 -18.92
N THR A 12 -0.80 0.72 -18.09
CA THR A 12 -0.47 -0.70 -17.87
C THR A 12 -1.33 -1.36 -16.80
N GLN A 13 -2.06 -0.55 -16.02
CA GLN A 13 -2.84 -0.94 -14.85
C GLN A 13 -2.04 -1.65 -13.77
N GLU A 14 -0.75 -1.35 -13.69
CA GLU A 14 0.19 -2.03 -12.81
C GLU A 14 1.26 -1.04 -12.29
N ALA A 15 1.53 -1.10 -11.00
CA ALA A 15 2.66 -0.46 -10.34
C ALA A 15 3.31 -1.41 -9.35
N TRP A 16 4.63 -1.30 -9.19
CA TRP A 16 5.41 -2.17 -8.31
C TRP A 16 5.86 -1.39 -7.08
N LEU A 17 5.72 -2.00 -5.90
CA LEU A 17 6.21 -1.46 -4.64
C LEU A 17 6.79 -2.60 -3.81
N GLN A 18 8.03 -2.46 -3.33
CA GLN A 18 8.75 -3.51 -2.59
C GLN A 18 8.74 -4.88 -3.28
N GLY A 19 8.87 -4.89 -4.61
CA GLY A 19 8.86 -6.13 -5.41
C GLY A 19 7.49 -6.80 -5.57
N VAL A 20 6.41 -6.17 -5.08
CA VAL A 20 5.03 -6.66 -5.21
C VAL A 20 4.29 -5.84 -6.28
N PRO A 21 3.61 -6.48 -7.25
CA PRO A 21 2.79 -5.78 -8.22
C PRO A 21 1.41 -5.46 -7.64
N PHE A 22 0.94 -4.24 -7.89
CA PHE A 22 -0.38 -3.77 -7.51
C PHE A 22 -1.14 -3.26 -8.71
N TYR A 23 -2.43 -3.59 -8.77
CA TYR A 23 -3.34 -2.96 -9.70
C TYR A 23 -3.47 -1.47 -9.39
N VAL A 24 -3.50 -0.63 -10.42
CA VAL A 24 -3.66 0.81 -10.26
C VAL A 24 -4.34 1.45 -11.46
N ASP A 25 -5.26 2.37 -11.22
CA ASP A 25 -5.86 3.22 -12.23
C ASP A 25 -6.14 4.62 -11.66
N GLU A 26 -6.87 5.46 -12.39
CA GLU A 26 -7.15 6.84 -12.02
C GLU A 26 -7.92 7.03 -10.71
N ARG A 27 -8.46 5.97 -10.10
CA ARG A 27 -9.20 6.03 -8.81
C ARG A 27 -8.27 6.20 -7.60
N THR A 28 -6.98 5.87 -7.75
CA THR A 28 -6.00 5.88 -6.65
C THR A 28 -4.68 6.51 -7.09
N ILE A 29 -3.85 6.91 -6.12
CA ILE A 29 -2.52 7.44 -6.41
C ILE A 29 -1.57 6.29 -6.77
N VAL A 30 -0.70 6.50 -7.77
CA VAL A 30 0.37 5.54 -8.10
C VAL A 30 1.25 5.29 -6.85
N PRO A 31 1.36 4.03 -6.38
CA PRO A 31 2.00 3.70 -5.12
C PRO A 31 3.49 4.03 -5.13
N ARG A 32 3.91 4.89 -4.20
CA ARG A 32 5.28 5.42 -4.08
C ARG A 32 5.67 5.75 -2.63
N SER A 33 4.98 5.17 -1.64
CA SER A 33 5.17 5.53 -0.24
C SER A 33 6.51 5.02 0.30
N LEU A 34 7.27 5.90 0.95
CA LEU A 34 8.52 5.56 1.65
C LEU A 34 8.26 4.65 2.87
N ILE A 35 7.03 4.63 3.39
CA ILE A 35 6.63 3.73 4.48
C ILE A 35 6.79 2.26 4.07
N ALA A 36 6.65 1.94 2.78
CA ALA A 36 6.80 0.58 2.30
C ALA A 36 8.19 0.00 2.58
N GLU A 37 9.24 0.82 2.49
CA GLU A 37 10.62 0.41 2.85
C GLU A 37 10.73 0.14 4.35
N LEU A 38 10.15 1.01 5.19
CA LEU A 38 10.13 0.81 6.64
C LEU A 38 9.38 -0.47 7.05
N ILE A 39 8.30 -0.83 6.34
CA ILE A 39 7.58 -2.10 6.55
C ILE A 39 8.48 -3.28 6.13
N ALA A 40 9.05 -3.23 4.92
CA ALA A 40 9.86 -4.32 4.38
C ALA A 40 11.14 -4.59 5.19
N ASP A 41 11.74 -3.53 5.75
CA ASP A 41 12.97 -3.61 6.55
C ASP A 41 12.71 -3.95 8.03
N GLY A 42 11.45 -4.12 8.45
CA GLY A 42 11.10 -4.42 9.84
C GLY A 42 11.35 -3.25 10.80
N ALA A 43 11.39 -2.00 10.30
CA ALA A 43 11.70 -0.83 11.12
C ALA A 43 10.66 -0.56 12.22
N PHE A 44 9.49 -1.21 12.14
CA PHE A 44 8.44 -1.13 13.14
C PHE A 44 8.47 -2.29 14.15
N ASP A 45 9.32 -3.30 13.98
CA ASP A 45 9.31 -4.53 14.80
C ASP A 45 9.46 -4.23 16.30
N ASP A 46 10.34 -3.28 16.66
CA ASP A 46 10.54 -2.84 18.05
C ASP A 46 9.31 -2.14 18.67
N TRP A 47 8.37 -1.68 17.83
CA TRP A 47 7.13 -1.03 18.26
C TRP A 47 5.94 -1.98 18.28
N LEU A 48 6.10 -3.17 17.68
CA LEU A 48 5.12 -4.23 17.71
C LEU A 48 5.42 -5.14 18.91
N GLY A 49 4.39 -5.40 19.72
CA GLY A 49 4.52 -6.28 20.87
C GLY A 49 3.46 -7.37 20.85
N GLU A 50 3.45 -8.23 21.88
CA GLU A 50 2.48 -9.32 22.00
C GLU A 50 1.01 -8.87 21.96
N HIS A 51 0.72 -7.59 22.22
CA HIS A 51 -0.62 -7.03 22.22
C HIS A 51 -0.98 -6.29 20.93
N THR A 52 -0.06 -6.20 19.97
CA THR A 52 -0.35 -5.56 18.68
C THR A 52 -1.05 -6.56 17.77
N HIS A 53 -2.36 -6.40 17.65
CA HIS A 53 -3.20 -7.28 16.84
C HIS A 53 -3.89 -6.55 15.68
N HIS A 54 -3.85 -5.22 15.67
CA HIS A 54 -4.57 -4.40 14.71
C HIS A 54 -3.70 -3.26 14.18
N VAL A 55 -3.68 -3.13 12.85
CA VAL A 55 -3.02 -2.02 12.13
C VAL A 55 -4.06 -1.35 11.23
N LEU A 56 -4.02 -0.01 11.16
CA LEU A 56 -4.86 0.78 10.28
C LEU A 56 -4.00 1.47 9.22
N ASP A 57 -4.28 1.19 7.95
CA ASP A 57 -3.80 1.95 6.81
C ASP A 57 -4.89 2.95 6.40
N LEU A 58 -4.71 4.21 6.79
CA LEU A 58 -5.67 5.29 6.54
C LEU A 58 -5.32 6.02 5.25
N CYS A 59 -6.32 6.24 4.40
CA CYS A 59 -6.17 6.65 3.00
C CYS A 59 -5.45 5.56 2.18
N THR A 60 -5.93 4.32 2.34
CA THR A 60 -5.28 3.11 1.81
C THR A 60 -5.14 3.10 0.29
N GLY A 61 -5.96 3.89 -0.43
CA GLY A 61 -5.96 3.94 -1.89
C GLY A 61 -6.09 2.54 -2.46
N ASN A 62 -5.10 2.12 -3.26
CA ASN A 62 -5.11 0.78 -3.86
C ASN A 62 -4.72 -0.36 -2.90
N GLY A 63 -4.59 -0.07 -1.60
CA GLY A 63 -4.28 -1.07 -0.58
C GLY A 63 -2.81 -1.46 -0.47
N SER A 64 -1.90 -0.79 -1.18
CA SER A 64 -0.50 -1.24 -1.27
C SER A 64 0.22 -1.34 0.08
N LEU A 65 0.06 -0.35 0.97
CA LEU A 65 0.67 -0.42 2.31
C LEU A 65 -0.04 -1.43 3.21
N ALA A 66 -1.37 -1.48 3.18
CA ALA A 66 -2.14 -2.48 3.92
C ALA A 66 -1.71 -3.92 3.58
N VAL A 67 -1.54 -4.23 2.29
CA VAL A 67 -1.09 -5.54 1.83
C VAL A 67 0.35 -5.81 2.26
N LEU A 68 1.26 -4.84 2.09
CA LEU A 68 2.65 -5.01 2.53
C LEU A 68 2.76 -5.23 4.05
N ALA A 69 1.96 -4.50 4.85
CA ALA A 69 1.90 -4.70 6.30
C ALA A 69 1.39 -6.10 6.65
N ALA A 70 0.34 -6.58 5.97
CA ALA A 70 -0.19 -7.93 6.19
C ALA A 70 0.80 -9.03 5.77
N MET A 71 1.68 -8.76 4.79
CA MET A 71 2.76 -9.66 4.40
C MET A 71 3.90 -9.67 5.42
N ALA A 72 4.25 -8.51 6.00
CA ALA A 72 5.32 -8.37 6.98
C ALA A 72 4.94 -8.95 8.35
N TRP A 73 3.69 -8.76 8.78
CA TRP A 73 3.17 -9.24 10.07
C TRP A 73 1.89 -10.06 9.90
N PRO A 74 2.00 -11.35 9.50
CA PRO A 74 0.85 -12.21 9.19
C PRO A 74 -0.12 -12.46 10.37
N GLU A 75 0.33 -12.24 11.60
CA GLU A 75 -0.45 -12.37 12.83
C GLU A 75 -1.31 -11.15 13.15
N VAL A 76 -1.10 -10.03 12.45
CA VAL A 76 -1.81 -8.78 12.67
C VAL A 76 -2.97 -8.65 11.69
N GLN A 77 -4.14 -8.23 12.19
CA GLN A 77 -5.26 -7.86 11.34
C GLN A 77 -5.10 -6.42 10.83
N VAL A 78 -4.86 -6.27 9.53
CA VAL A 78 -4.74 -4.98 8.87
C VAL A 78 -6.09 -4.50 8.35
N THR A 79 -6.46 -3.26 8.67
CA THR A 79 -7.64 -2.58 8.15
C THR A 79 -7.20 -1.47 7.21
N GLY A 80 -7.61 -1.54 5.94
CA GLY A 80 -7.51 -0.42 5.00
C GLY A 80 -8.77 0.43 5.06
N ALA A 81 -8.62 1.74 5.12
CA ALA A 81 -9.75 2.68 5.06
C ALA A 81 -9.45 3.80 4.08
N ASP A 82 -10.43 4.16 3.25
CA ASP A 82 -10.36 5.32 2.36
C ASP A 82 -11.67 6.10 2.38
N ILE A 83 -11.59 7.39 2.08
CA ILE A 83 -12.78 8.24 1.88
C ILE A 83 -13.40 7.99 0.50
N SER A 84 -12.58 7.59 -0.48
CA SER A 84 -13.02 7.21 -1.80
C SER A 84 -13.67 5.82 -1.75
N PRO A 85 -14.95 5.67 -2.09
CA PRO A 85 -15.59 4.36 -2.16
C PRO A 85 -15.10 3.53 -3.36
N ASP A 86 -14.43 4.19 -4.32
CA ASP A 86 -13.91 3.59 -5.55
C ASP A 86 -12.46 3.09 -5.42
N ALA A 87 -11.81 3.39 -4.29
CA ALA A 87 -10.44 2.99 -3.96
C ALA A 87 -10.35 1.49 -3.67
#